data_AF-A0A8C0KIK8-F1
#
_entry.id   AF-A0A8C0KIK8-F1
#
_cell.length_a   1.000
_cell.length_b   1.000
_cell.length_c   1.000
_cell.angle_alpha   90.00
_cell.angle_beta   90.00
_cell.angle_gamma   90.00
#
_symmetry.space_group_name_H-M   'P 1'
#
loop_
_entity.id
_entity.type
_entity.pdbx_description
1 polymer ?
#
loop_
_entity_poly.entity_id
_entity_poly.type
_entity_poly.pdbx_seq_one_letter_code
_entity_poly.pdbx_strand_id
1 'polypeptide(L)'
;MAARSPPSPLPPPPARQLGLWSPRVGRGAVAHAVRSEASGLASAVREGVVDKNDICWRGEEGSGGRRGPRRAAPAQAPLLSSPAGSKRLEGISVEEAMVTRTQLLEEELSSLKEELALCQADKEFVWSLWKRLQVTNPDVTQAVSLVVEREKQKSEAKDRKVLEILRVKDAKIQELEQSETGLKKEINDLVKRKIAVDEENAFLRKEFSDLQKKFKDKSQEVKDTKECVQNKEEQNRLVIKNLEEENEKLSARCADLLNDLEKLRKEEAHWRREKYSIDAKIKAFEDSLIEAKKEIEVSQSKYNALSLQLNNKQTELIQKDMDITLVRKELQELQNLYKQNSVHTAQQAELIQQLQVLNMDTQKVLRNQEDVHTAESISYQKVCFYSVIKM
;
A
#
# COMPACT_ATOMS: atom_id res chain seq x y z
N MET A 1 -29.50 17.73 -64.25
CA MET A 1 -30.60 17.13 -63.47
C MET A 1 -30.04 16.06 -62.54
N ALA A 2 -30.62 15.95 -61.35
CA ALA A 2 -30.31 15.05 -60.23
C ALA A 2 -29.04 15.36 -59.40
N ALA A 3 -29.30 15.90 -58.21
CA ALA A 3 -28.37 16.20 -57.13
C ALA A 3 -28.10 14.96 -56.26
N ARG A 4 -26.92 14.90 -55.65
CA ARG A 4 -26.60 13.98 -54.53
C ARG A 4 -26.46 14.80 -53.25
N SER A 5 -27.21 14.42 -52.22
CA SER A 5 -27.18 15.00 -50.87
C SER A 5 -25.95 14.53 -50.07
N PRO A 6 -25.43 15.35 -49.13
CA PRO A 6 -24.44 14.92 -48.13
C PRO A 6 -25.10 14.47 -46.81
N PRO A 7 -24.37 13.76 -45.92
CA PRO A 7 -24.90 13.28 -44.64
C PRO A 7 -24.80 14.32 -43.50
N SER A 8 -25.76 14.25 -42.58
CA SER A 8 -25.97 15.14 -41.43
C SER A 8 -25.06 14.85 -40.22
N PRO A 9 -24.90 15.81 -39.26
CA PRO A 9 -23.95 15.74 -38.15
C PRO A 9 -24.52 15.10 -36.86
N LEU A 10 -23.60 14.63 -36.01
CA LEU A 10 -23.82 14.05 -34.67
C LEU A 10 -24.37 15.08 -33.64
N PRO A 11 -25.14 14.63 -32.62
CA PRO A 11 -25.69 15.49 -31.56
C PRO A 11 -24.72 15.72 -30.36
N PRO A 12 -24.91 16.80 -29.57
CA PRO A 12 -24.03 17.19 -28.46
C PRO A 12 -24.42 16.56 -27.10
N PRO A 13 -23.53 16.62 -26.07
CA PRO A 13 -23.76 16.00 -24.76
C PRO A 13 -24.62 16.86 -23.80
N PRO A 14 -25.28 16.26 -22.79
CA PRO A 14 -26.19 16.98 -21.90
C PRO A 14 -25.51 17.61 -20.68
N ALA A 15 -26.23 18.59 -20.13
CA ALA A 15 -25.83 19.63 -19.20
C ALA A 15 -25.60 19.21 -17.73
N ARG A 16 -24.73 19.98 -17.04
CA ARG A 16 -24.59 20.04 -15.58
C ARG A 16 -25.86 20.65 -14.95
N GLN A 17 -26.37 20.03 -13.89
CA GLN A 17 -27.30 20.67 -12.96
C GLN A 17 -26.70 20.79 -11.56
N LEU A 18 -26.96 21.96 -10.97
CA LEU A 18 -26.69 22.38 -9.61
C LEU A 18 -27.64 21.66 -8.64
N GLY A 19 -27.09 21.11 -7.56
CA GLY A 19 -27.85 20.49 -6.46
C GLY A 19 -27.82 21.36 -5.21
N LEU A 20 -29.01 21.62 -4.69
CA LEU A 20 -29.37 22.48 -3.56
C LEU A 20 -28.85 21.98 -2.20
N TRP A 21 -28.56 22.96 -1.35
CA TRP A 21 -28.22 22.83 0.07
C TRP A 21 -29.50 22.87 0.92
N SER A 22 -29.65 21.99 1.90
CA SER A 22 -30.31 22.28 3.19
C SER A 22 -30.20 21.13 4.21
N PRO A 23 -30.39 21.40 5.54
CA PRO A 23 -29.57 20.81 6.61
C PRO A 23 -30.37 20.10 7.73
N ARG A 24 -29.63 19.65 8.78
CA ARG A 24 -30.05 19.26 10.15
C ARG A 24 -30.68 17.86 10.28
N VAL A 25 -30.54 17.06 11.34
CA VAL A 25 -30.08 17.24 12.74
C VAL A 25 -29.86 15.85 13.38
N GLY A 26 -28.92 15.76 14.35
CA GLY A 26 -28.99 14.87 15.53
C GLY A 26 -28.39 13.48 15.35
N ARG A 27 -27.70 12.86 16.31
CA ARG A 27 -27.60 13.09 17.75
C ARG A 27 -26.39 12.24 18.22
N GLY A 28 -25.37 12.87 18.79
CA GLY A 28 -24.31 12.17 19.51
C GLY A 28 -24.44 12.47 20.99
N ALA A 29 -24.51 11.43 21.83
CA ALA A 29 -24.40 11.55 23.27
C ALA A 29 -23.40 10.51 23.78
N VAL A 30 -22.43 11.05 24.50
CA VAL A 30 -21.27 10.45 25.18
C VAL A 30 -21.71 9.78 26.48
N ALA A 31 -21.04 8.70 26.90
CA ALA A 31 -20.30 8.64 28.18
C ALA A 31 -19.95 7.22 28.65
N HIS A 32 -18.75 7.17 29.23
CA HIS A 32 -18.03 6.11 29.93
C HIS A 32 -18.79 5.37 31.05
N ALA A 33 -18.37 4.13 31.31
CA ALA A 33 -18.12 3.63 32.68
C ALA A 33 -17.11 2.47 32.69
N VAL A 34 -16.41 2.33 33.81
CA VAL A 34 -15.16 1.59 34.06
C VAL A 34 -15.39 0.60 35.23
N ARG A 35 -14.71 -0.57 35.18
CA ARG A 35 -14.33 -1.50 36.29
C ARG A 35 -15.48 -2.16 37.10
N SER A 36 -15.31 -3.29 37.80
CA SER A 36 -14.14 -4.12 38.18
C SER A 36 -14.65 -5.50 38.63
N GLU A 37 -13.76 -6.51 38.52
CA GLU A 37 -13.52 -7.64 39.48
C GLU A 37 -14.66 -8.68 39.72
N ALA A 38 -14.41 -9.97 40.01
CA ALA A 38 -13.26 -10.62 40.61
C ALA A 38 -13.23 -12.13 40.29
N SER A 39 -12.00 -12.68 40.28
CA SER A 39 -11.57 -13.97 40.87
C SER A 39 -12.18 -15.30 40.38
N GLY A 40 -11.43 -16.37 40.13
CA GLY A 40 -10.02 -16.65 40.37
C GLY A 40 -9.80 -18.15 40.63
N LEU A 41 -8.59 -18.62 40.33
CA LEU A 41 -7.91 -19.88 40.75
C LEU A 41 -8.39 -21.20 40.10
N ALA A 42 -7.54 -22.17 39.74
CA ALA A 42 -6.08 -22.24 39.67
C ALA A 42 -5.64 -23.48 38.84
N SER A 43 -4.44 -23.38 38.26
CA SER A 43 -3.33 -24.34 38.11
C SER A 43 -3.57 -25.82 38.54
N ALA A 44 -2.99 -26.88 37.96
CA ALA A 44 -1.76 -27.03 37.20
C ALA A 44 -1.57 -28.49 36.69
N VAL A 45 -0.63 -28.65 35.73
CA VAL A 45 0.36 -29.75 35.59
C VAL A 45 0.01 -31.07 34.85
N ARG A 46 1.02 -31.42 34.01
CA ARG A 46 1.34 -32.50 33.07
C ARG A 46 1.07 -33.97 33.45
N GLU A 47 0.68 -34.72 32.42
CA GLU A 47 1.33 -35.92 31.80
C GLU A 47 1.59 -37.17 32.65
N GLY A 48 1.07 -38.33 32.20
CA GLY A 48 1.45 -39.65 32.74
C GLY A 48 0.53 -40.80 32.30
N VAL A 49 1.13 -41.74 31.56
CA VAL A 49 0.57 -43.00 31.02
C VAL A 49 0.38 -44.07 32.11
N VAL A 50 -0.37 -45.14 31.76
CA VAL A 50 -0.35 -46.52 32.31
C VAL A 50 -1.58 -46.92 33.15
N ASP A 51 -2.58 -47.44 32.44
CA ASP A 51 -3.13 -48.81 32.51
C ASP A 51 -2.91 -49.63 33.79
N LYS A 52 -3.99 -50.21 34.33
CA LYS A 52 -4.07 -51.65 34.68
C LYS A 52 -5.36 -52.06 35.42
N ASN A 53 -5.81 -53.25 35.02
CA ASN A 53 -6.35 -54.32 35.87
C ASN A 53 -7.87 -54.26 36.21
N ASP A 54 -8.65 -55.34 36.14
CA ASP A 54 -8.31 -56.75 35.97
C ASP A 54 -9.56 -57.64 35.87
N ILE A 55 -9.32 -58.92 35.56
CA ILE A 55 -10.10 -60.14 35.88
C ILE A 55 -11.17 -60.59 34.88
N CYS A 56 -11.19 -61.84 34.38
CA CYS A 56 -10.24 -62.97 34.31
C CYS A 56 -10.96 -64.15 33.62
N TRP A 57 -10.21 -64.95 32.83
CA TRP A 57 -10.22 -66.44 32.70
C TRP A 57 -11.53 -67.17 32.31
N ARG A 58 -11.57 -68.27 31.53
CA ARG A 58 -10.62 -69.28 30.99
C ARG A 58 -11.49 -70.18 30.06
N GLY A 59 -11.04 -70.59 28.87
CA GLY A 59 -10.33 -71.86 28.59
C GLY A 59 -11.29 -73.06 28.66
N GLU A 60 -11.42 -73.97 27.70
CA GLU A 60 -10.39 -74.70 26.95
C GLU A 60 -10.99 -75.47 25.75
N GLU A 61 -10.12 -75.75 24.77
CA GLU A 61 -9.98 -76.95 23.91
C GLU A 61 -11.21 -77.50 23.14
N GLY A 62 -11.17 -77.81 21.84
CA GLY A 62 -10.06 -78.11 20.93
C GLY A 62 -10.16 -79.57 20.46
N SER A 63 -10.41 -79.82 19.16
CA SER A 63 -10.03 -81.01 18.35
C SER A 63 -10.81 -81.02 17.02
N GLY A 64 -10.20 -80.66 15.88
CA GLY A 64 -9.61 -81.59 14.89
C GLY A 64 -10.51 -81.63 13.64
N GLY A 65 -10.10 -81.69 12.37
CA GLY A 65 -8.82 -81.78 11.67
C GLY A 65 -9.09 -82.28 10.24
N ARG A 66 -8.84 -81.44 9.22
CA ARG A 66 -8.51 -81.71 7.78
C ARG A 66 -9.29 -82.73 6.91
N ARG A 67 -9.76 -82.25 5.74
CA ARG A 67 -9.43 -82.65 4.32
C ARG A 67 -10.63 -82.37 3.37
N GLY A 68 -10.39 -81.78 2.19
CA GLY A 68 -11.35 -81.79 1.06
C GLY A 68 -11.18 -83.03 0.16
N PRO A 69 -11.63 -83.08 -1.12
CA PRO A 69 -12.71 -82.38 -1.84
C PRO A 69 -13.64 -83.33 -2.67
N ARG A 70 -14.64 -82.75 -3.37
CA ARG A 70 -15.22 -83.15 -4.70
C ARG A 70 -16.49 -84.04 -4.80
N ARG A 71 -17.51 -83.46 -5.48
CA ARG A 71 -18.67 -84.02 -6.25
C ARG A 71 -19.77 -84.73 -5.42
N ALA A 72 -21.08 -84.56 -5.67
CA ALA A 72 -21.82 -84.24 -6.90
C ALA A 72 -23.14 -83.49 -6.63
N ALA A 73 -23.59 -82.68 -7.61
CA ALA A 73 -24.93 -82.10 -7.79
C ALA A 73 -25.98 -83.19 -8.13
N PRO A 74 -27.31 -82.94 -8.33
CA PRO A 74 -28.06 -81.67 -8.48
C PRO A 74 -29.28 -81.60 -7.52
N ALA A 75 -30.13 -80.58 -7.40
CA ALA A 75 -30.81 -79.79 -8.42
C ALA A 75 -31.54 -78.59 -7.74
N GLN A 76 -31.98 -77.66 -8.60
CA GLN A 76 -32.92 -76.55 -8.38
C GLN A 76 -32.32 -75.17 -8.03
N ALA A 77 -32.30 -74.32 -9.06
CA ALA A 77 -32.34 -72.87 -9.02
C ALA A 77 -33.81 -72.39 -8.90
N PRO A 78 -34.12 -71.07 -8.90
CA PRO A 78 -33.45 -69.91 -8.30
C PRO A 78 -34.40 -69.15 -7.33
N LEU A 79 -33.83 -68.48 -6.32
CA LEU A 79 -34.54 -67.54 -5.45
C LEU A 79 -34.86 -66.25 -6.21
N LEU A 80 -36.14 -66.02 -6.47
CA LEU A 80 -36.69 -64.71 -6.81
C LEU A 80 -37.51 -64.19 -5.61
N SER A 81 -37.12 -62.98 -5.21
CA SER A 81 -37.74 -62.04 -4.27
C SER A 81 -39.24 -62.18 -4.06
N SER A 82 -39.65 -62.35 -2.80
CA SER A 82 -41.04 -62.24 -2.36
C SER A 82 -41.53 -60.78 -2.39
N PRO A 83 -42.76 -60.52 -2.87
CA PRO A 83 -43.44 -59.24 -2.68
C PRO A 83 -43.90 -59.09 -1.23
N ALA A 84 -43.60 -57.97 -0.60
CA ALA A 84 -44.16 -57.58 0.69
C ALA A 84 -45.66 -57.29 0.53
N GLY A 85 -46.47 -58.29 0.80
CA GLY A 85 -47.92 -58.21 0.77
C GLY A 85 -48.52 -59.41 1.50
N SER A 86 -48.39 -59.44 2.83
CA SER A 86 -49.15 -60.37 3.66
C SER A 86 -49.83 -59.56 4.76
N LYS A 87 -51.03 -59.06 4.43
CA LYS A 87 -52.02 -58.79 5.47
C LYS A 87 -52.25 -60.11 6.18
N ARG A 88 -51.78 -60.16 7.43
CA ARG A 88 -52.05 -61.18 8.41
C ARG A 88 -53.55 -61.43 8.42
N LEU A 89 -53.99 -62.55 7.83
CA LEU A 89 -55.30 -63.10 8.12
C LEU A 89 -55.24 -63.50 9.59
N GLU A 90 -55.94 -62.74 10.40
CA GLU A 90 -56.22 -63.07 11.79
C GLU A 90 -56.84 -64.47 11.82
N GLY A 91 -56.10 -65.39 12.42
CA GLY A 91 -56.61 -66.71 12.73
C GLY A 91 -57.76 -66.53 13.72
N ILE A 92 -58.93 -67.00 13.29
CA ILE A 92 -60.12 -67.21 14.13
C ILE A 92 -59.65 -67.83 15.44
N SER A 93 -59.96 -67.20 16.58
CA SER A 93 -59.50 -67.68 17.88
C SER A 93 -60.10 -69.06 18.17
N VAL A 94 -59.38 -69.91 18.92
CA VAL A 94 -59.87 -71.25 19.31
C VAL A 94 -61.24 -71.15 20.01
N GLU A 95 -61.48 -70.06 20.74
CA GLU A 95 -62.75 -69.76 21.41
C GLU A 95 -63.89 -69.51 20.42
N GLU A 96 -63.68 -68.71 19.37
CA GLU A 96 -64.69 -68.49 18.31
C GLU A 96 -64.99 -69.77 17.52
N ALA A 97 -63.97 -70.61 17.31
CA ALA A 97 -64.15 -71.92 16.70
C ALA A 97 -64.92 -72.90 17.61
N MET A 98 -64.75 -72.82 18.93
CA MET A 98 -65.56 -73.59 19.89
C MET A 98 -67.00 -73.07 19.94
N VAL A 99 -67.23 -71.76 19.97
CA VAL A 99 -68.57 -71.17 20.02
C VAL A 99 -69.37 -71.51 18.76
N THR A 100 -68.77 -71.40 17.58
CA THR A 100 -69.42 -71.78 16.32
C THR A 100 -69.74 -73.28 16.24
N ARG A 101 -68.85 -74.14 16.74
CA ARG A 101 -69.10 -75.59 16.87
C ARG A 101 -70.24 -75.91 17.84
N THR A 102 -70.33 -75.17 18.94
CA THR A 102 -71.38 -75.38 19.94
C THR A 102 -72.75 -74.98 19.39
N GLN A 103 -72.83 -73.85 18.68
CA GLN A 103 -74.05 -73.41 17.99
C GLN A 103 -74.51 -74.42 16.93
N LEU A 104 -73.58 -74.96 16.13
CA LEU A 104 -73.90 -75.96 15.12
C LEU A 104 -74.48 -77.24 15.75
N LEU A 105 -73.90 -77.71 16.86
CA LEU A 105 -74.42 -78.87 17.59
C LEU A 105 -75.79 -78.61 18.22
N GLU A 106 -76.06 -77.38 18.68
CA GLU A 106 -77.39 -76.99 19.20
C GLU A 106 -78.45 -76.95 18.09
N GLU A 107 -78.09 -76.46 16.91
CA GLU A 107 -78.94 -76.48 15.72
C GLU A 107 -79.24 -77.93 15.28
N GLU A 108 -78.22 -78.80 15.26
CA GLU A 108 -78.38 -80.23 14.94
C GLU A 108 -79.27 -80.96 15.96
N LEU A 109 -79.06 -80.74 17.27
CA LEU A 109 -79.91 -81.32 18.32
C LEU A 109 -81.37 -80.85 18.20
N SER A 110 -81.57 -79.58 17.86
CA SER A 110 -82.91 -79.02 17.64
C SER A 110 -83.58 -79.63 16.40
N SER A 111 -82.83 -79.79 15.30
CA SER A 111 -83.30 -80.45 14.08
C SER A 111 -83.70 -81.91 14.33
N LEU A 112 -82.85 -82.69 15.01
CA LEU A 112 -83.13 -84.09 15.36
C LEU A 112 -84.36 -84.21 16.26
N LYS A 113 -84.57 -83.26 17.17
CA LYS A 113 -85.76 -83.21 18.04
C LYS A 113 -87.04 -82.93 17.25
N GLU A 114 -87.00 -82.03 16.28
CA GLU A 114 -88.13 -81.78 15.36
C GLU A 114 -88.46 -83.01 14.50
N GLU A 115 -87.44 -83.66 13.94
CA GLU A 115 -87.61 -84.88 13.14
C GLU A 115 -88.23 -86.02 13.97
N LEU A 116 -87.76 -86.23 15.20
CA LEU A 116 -88.32 -87.21 16.13
C LEU A 116 -89.81 -86.95 16.42
N ALA A 117 -90.19 -85.69 16.65
CA ALA A 117 -91.58 -85.32 16.87
C ALA A 117 -92.47 -85.59 15.65
N LEU A 118 -91.96 -85.33 14.43
CA LEU A 118 -92.65 -85.65 13.19
C LEU A 118 -92.84 -87.16 13.00
N CYS A 119 -91.81 -87.97 13.29
CA CYS A 119 -91.90 -89.43 13.24
C CYS A 119 -92.92 -89.99 14.25
N GLN A 120 -92.99 -89.43 15.46
CA GLN A 120 -94.01 -89.81 16.44
C GLN A 120 -95.42 -89.49 15.95
N ALA A 121 -95.64 -88.29 15.40
CA ALA A 121 -96.93 -87.91 14.82
C ALA A 121 -97.34 -88.83 13.66
N ASP A 122 -96.39 -89.23 12.81
CA ASP A 122 -96.64 -90.16 11.71
C ASP A 122 -96.97 -91.57 12.19
N LYS A 123 -96.29 -92.07 13.23
CA LYS A 123 -96.61 -93.35 13.88
C LYS A 123 -98.03 -93.35 14.42
N GLU A 124 -98.42 -92.33 15.18
CA GLU A 124 -99.76 -92.23 15.78
C GLU A 124 -100.86 -92.08 14.71
N PHE A 125 -100.55 -91.39 13.60
CA PHE A 125 -101.43 -91.30 12.44
C PHE A 125 -101.66 -92.66 11.78
N VAL A 126 -100.59 -93.40 11.47
CA VAL A 126 -100.66 -94.74 10.85
C VAL A 126 -101.40 -95.72 11.77
N TRP A 127 -101.11 -95.69 13.06
CA TRP A 127 -101.79 -96.53 14.06
C TRP A 127 -103.29 -96.23 14.11
N SER A 128 -103.67 -94.96 14.13
CA SER A 128 -105.07 -94.53 14.11
C SER A 128 -105.80 -94.94 12.82
N LEU A 129 -105.12 -94.85 11.68
CA LEU A 129 -105.65 -95.25 10.37
C LEU A 129 -105.88 -96.77 10.31
N TRP A 130 -104.88 -97.56 10.74
CA TRP A 130 -104.97 -99.02 10.82
C TRP A 130 -106.14 -99.46 11.71
N LYS A 131 -106.30 -98.81 12.88
CA LYS A 131 -107.38 -99.13 13.80
C LYS A 131 -108.77 -98.86 13.21
N ARG A 132 -108.92 -97.78 12.43
CA ARG A 132 -110.18 -97.40 11.75
C ARG A 132 -110.53 -98.36 10.61
N LEU A 133 -109.54 -98.85 9.87
CA LEU A 133 -109.73 -99.80 8.76
C LEU A 133 -110.05 -101.22 9.22
N GLN A 134 -109.80 -101.56 10.49
CA GLN A 134 -110.02 -102.90 11.06
C GLN A 134 -111.48 -103.17 11.50
N VAL A 135 -112.38 -102.17 11.37
CA VAL A 135 -113.80 -102.30 11.72
C VAL A 135 -114.55 -103.10 10.64
N THR A 136 -115.63 -103.81 11.00
CA THR A 136 -116.38 -104.73 10.10
C THR A 136 -116.94 -104.08 8.82
N ASN A 137 -117.18 -102.76 8.81
CA ASN A 137 -117.54 -101.95 7.63
C ASN A 137 -116.78 -100.60 7.67
N PRO A 138 -115.56 -100.50 7.12
CA PRO A 138 -114.77 -99.27 7.20
C PRO A 138 -115.23 -98.21 6.19
N ASP A 139 -115.29 -96.94 6.61
CA ASP A 139 -115.46 -95.80 5.71
C ASP A 139 -114.13 -95.46 5.02
N VAL A 140 -113.93 -96.09 3.87
CA VAL A 140 -112.71 -95.93 3.06
C VAL A 140 -112.57 -94.50 2.55
N THR A 141 -113.67 -93.81 2.24
CA THR A 141 -113.64 -92.42 1.76
C THR A 141 -113.06 -91.49 2.82
N GLN A 142 -113.51 -91.60 4.07
CA GLN A 142 -112.97 -90.81 5.17
C GLN A 142 -111.49 -91.14 5.46
N ALA A 143 -111.11 -92.41 5.41
CA ALA A 143 -109.71 -92.84 5.59
C ALA A 143 -108.79 -92.24 4.51
N VAL A 144 -109.22 -92.25 3.24
CA VAL A 144 -108.50 -91.62 2.13
C VAL A 144 -108.42 -90.11 2.31
N SER A 145 -109.50 -89.43 2.72
CA SER A 145 -109.47 -87.98 3.01
C SER A 145 -108.47 -87.61 4.09
N LEU A 146 -108.34 -88.41 5.17
CA LEU A 146 -107.35 -88.18 6.22
C LEU A 146 -105.90 -88.34 5.71
N VAL A 147 -105.65 -89.33 4.84
CA VAL A 147 -104.34 -89.52 4.21
C VAL A 147 -103.99 -88.35 3.29
N VAL A 148 -104.94 -87.92 2.46
CA VAL A 148 -104.76 -86.77 1.56
C VAL A 148 -104.48 -85.48 2.37
N GLU A 149 -105.24 -85.23 3.44
CA GLU A 149 -105.04 -84.06 4.30
C GLU A 149 -103.67 -84.11 5.01
N ARG A 150 -103.25 -85.30 5.48
CA ARG A 150 -101.94 -85.46 6.10
C ARG A 150 -100.79 -85.22 5.12
N GLU A 151 -100.88 -85.75 3.90
CA GLU A 151 -99.88 -85.52 2.87
C GLU A 151 -99.83 -84.05 2.42
N LYS A 152 -100.99 -83.40 2.31
CA LYS A 152 -101.09 -81.96 2.07
C LYS A 152 -100.38 -81.15 3.17
N GLN A 153 -100.61 -81.45 4.44
CA GLN A 153 -99.92 -80.78 5.55
C GLN A 153 -98.40 -80.97 5.49
N LYS A 154 -97.93 -82.16 5.09
CA LYS A 154 -96.49 -82.43 4.92
C LYS A 154 -95.89 -81.64 3.76
N SER A 155 -96.57 -81.54 2.62
CA SER A 155 -96.10 -80.72 1.50
C SER A 155 -96.09 -79.23 1.88
N GLU A 156 -97.15 -78.73 2.49
CA GLU A 156 -97.23 -77.33 2.95
C GLU A 156 -96.18 -76.99 4.02
N ALA A 157 -95.82 -77.94 4.88
CA ALA A 157 -94.73 -77.76 5.84
C ALA A 157 -93.36 -77.67 5.15
N LYS A 158 -93.11 -78.48 4.12
CA LYS A 158 -91.89 -78.40 3.29
C LYS A 158 -91.82 -77.07 2.54
N ASP A 159 -92.92 -76.65 1.92
CA ASP A 159 -93.00 -75.38 1.20
C ASP A 159 -92.73 -74.20 2.14
N ARG A 160 -93.29 -74.22 3.36
CA ARG A 160 -92.98 -73.21 4.39
C ARG A 160 -91.49 -73.19 4.77
N LYS A 161 -90.84 -74.35 4.93
CA LYS A 161 -89.39 -74.42 5.20
C LYS A 161 -88.58 -73.84 4.04
N VAL A 162 -88.93 -74.17 2.80
CA VAL A 162 -88.27 -73.61 1.61
C VAL A 162 -88.44 -72.10 1.54
N LEU A 163 -89.64 -71.58 1.81
CA LEU A 163 -89.90 -70.14 1.83
C LEU A 163 -89.11 -69.41 2.91
N GLU A 164 -88.98 -69.99 4.11
CA GLU A 164 -88.15 -69.39 5.17
C GLU A 164 -86.66 -69.38 4.80
N ILE A 165 -86.16 -70.47 4.20
CA ILE A 165 -84.78 -70.53 3.70
C ILE A 165 -84.54 -69.45 2.64
N LEU A 166 -85.47 -69.27 1.69
CA LEU A 166 -85.39 -68.23 0.67
C LEU A 166 -85.37 -66.85 1.32
N ARG A 167 -86.29 -66.58 2.27
CA ARG A 167 -86.35 -65.30 2.99
C ARG A 167 -85.04 -64.97 3.73
N VAL A 168 -84.45 -65.95 4.42
CA VAL A 168 -83.16 -65.77 5.12
C VAL A 168 -82.02 -65.54 4.13
N LYS A 169 -81.98 -66.29 3.02
CA LYS A 169 -80.97 -66.11 1.97
C LYS A 169 -81.08 -64.74 1.30
N ASP A 170 -82.30 -64.30 0.97
CA ASP A 170 -82.54 -62.99 0.36
C ASP A 170 -82.09 -61.86 1.30
N ALA A 171 -82.40 -61.97 2.60
CA ALA A 171 -81.91 -61.02 3.60
C ALA A 171 -80.37 -61.01 3.69
N LYS A 172 -79.73 -62.18 3.62
CA LYS A 172 -78.26 -62.27 3.66
C LYS A 172 -77.61 -61.71 2.39
N ILE A 173 -78.19 -61.96 1.22
CA ILE A 173 -77.74 -61.40 -0.05
C ILE A 173 -77.82 -59.87 0.03
N GLN A 174 -78.92 -59.32 0.51
CA GLN A 174 -79.08 -57.87 0.65
C GLN A 174 -78.04 -57.25 1.59
N GLU A 175 -77.74 -57.89 2.73
CA GLU A 175 -76.69 -57.44 3.65
C GLU A 175 -75.31 -57.44 2.97
N LEU A 176 -74.97 -58.51 2.25
CA LEU A 176 -73.71 -58.63 1.53
C LEU A 176 -73.60 -57.57 0.44
N GLU A 177 -74.65 -57.32 -0.34
CA GLU A 177 -74.69 -56.27 -1.36
C GLU A 177 -74.49 -54.86 -0.76
N GLN A 178 -75.13 -54.58 0.38
CA GLN A 178 -74.92 -53.32 1.10
C GLN A 178 -73.46 -53.19 1.59
N SER A 179 -72.89 -54.26 2.14
CA SER A 179 -71.49 -54.26 2.57
C SER A 179 -70.53 -54.07 1.38
N GLU A 180 -70.81 -54.70 0.24
CA GLU A 180 -70.00 -54.60 -0.98
C GLU A 180 -70.04 -53.18 -1.55
N THR A 181 -71.20 -52.53 -1.56
CA THR A 181 -71.32 -51.13 -2.00
C THR A 181 -70.62 -50.16 -1.06
N GLY A 182 -70.68 -50.40 0.26
CA GLY A 182 -69.91 -49.66 1.26
C GLY A 182 -68.41 -49.76 1.04
N LEU A 183 -67.90 -51.00 0.93
CA LEU A 183 -66.48 -51.27 0.66
C LEU A 183 -66.03 -50.69 -0.69
N LYS A 184 -66.84 -50.78 -1.75
CA LYS A 184 -66.54 -50.16 -3.06
C LYS A 184 -66.36 -48.64 -2.95
N LYS A 185 -67.19 -47.98 -2.15
CA LYS A 185 -67.09 -46.54 -1.91
C LYS A 185 -65.80 -46.20 -1.14
N GLU A 186 -65.50 -46.93 -0.08
CA GLU A 186 -64.26 -46.73 0.69
C GLU A 186 -63.00 -46.96 -0.15
N ILE A 187 -62.98 -48.00 -1.00
CA ILE A 187 -61.89 -48.26 -1.93
C ILE A 187 -61.74 -47.08 -2.90
N ASN A 188 -62.82 -46.54 -3.44
CA ASN A 188 -62.78 -45.38 -4.34
C ASN A 188 -62.19 -44.14 -3.65
N ASP A 189 -62.61 -43.86 -2.41
CA ASP A 189 -62.10 -42.74 -1.63
C ASP A 189 -60.62 -42.91 -1.24
N LEU A 190 -60.19 -44.15 -0.95
CA LEU A 190 -58.78 -44.49 -0.75
C LEU A 190 -57.96 -44.29 -2.02
N VAL A 191 -58.48 -44.71 -3.18
CA VAL A 191 -57.80 -44.53 -4.47
C VAL A 191 -57.63 -43.04 -4.80
N LYS A 192 -58.65 -42.22 -4.59
CA LYS A 192 -58.54 -40.76 -4.78
C LYS A 192 -57.48 -40.13 -3.89
N ARG A 193 -57.45 -40.49 -2.59
CA ARG A 193 -56.41 -40.00 -1.67
C ARG A 193 -55.02 -40.46 -2.08
N LYS A 194 -54.88 -41.70 -2.54
CA LYS A 194 -53.61 -42.21 -3.05
C LYS A 194 -53.11 -41.41 -4.25
N ILE A 195 -53.99 -41.11 -5.22
CA ILE A 195 -53.63 -40.31 -6.40
C ILE A 195 -53.13 -38.92 -5.98
N ALA A 196 -53.85 -38.23 -5.09
CA ALA A 196 -53.45 -36.91 -4.61
C ALA A 196 -52.06 -36.92 -3.92
N VAL A 197 -51.79 -37.96 -3.11
CA VAL A 197 -50.48 -38.14 -2.46
C VAL A 197 -49.38 -38.47 -3.48
N ASP A 198 -49.67 -39.26 -4.51
CA ASP A 198 -48.72 -39.59 -5.57
C ASP A 198 -48.36 -38.35 -6.41
N GLU A 199 -49.33 -37.46 -6.68
CA GLU A 199 -49.12 -36.17 -7.34
C GLU A 199 -48.26 -35.21 -6.50
N GLU A 200 -48.55 -35.10 -5.20
CA GLU A 200 -47.74 -34.30 -4.27
C GLU A 200 -46.30 -34.84 -4.19
N ASN A 201 -46.13 -36.15 -4.09
CA ASN A 201 -44.81 -36.78 -4.10
C ASN A 201 -44.04 -36.51 -5.39
N ALA A 202 -44.71 -36.55 -6.55
CA ALA A 202 -44.11 -36.21 -7.83
C ALA A 202 -43.66 -34.74 -7.87
N PHE A 203 -44.50 -33.83 -7.36
CA PHE A 203 -44.17 -32.41 -7.24
C PHE A 203 -42.96 -32.17 -6.32
N LEU A 204 -42.96 -32.76 -5.11
CA LEU A 204 -41.86 -32.64 -4.16
C LEU A 204 -40.54 -33.21 -4.70
N ARG A 205 -40.59 -34.32 -5.46
CA ARG A 205 -39.40 -34.87 -6.13
C ARG A 205 -38.83 -33.91 -7.17
N LYS A 206 -39.69 -33.20 -7.90
CA LYS A 206 -39.28 -32.18 -8.87
C LYS A 206 -38.63 -30.99 -8.17
N GLU A 207 -39.28 -30.42 -7.15
CA GLU A 207 -38.73 -29.33 -6.34
C GLU A 207 -37.38 -29.70 -5.70
N PHE A 208 -37.25 -30.92 -5.18
CA PHE A 208 -35.99 -31.41 -4.63
C PHE A 208 -34.87 -31.48 -5.70
N SER A 209 -35.21 -31.93 -6.90
CA SER A 209 -34.27 -32.00 -8.03
C SER A 209 -33.84 -30.60 -8.48
N ASP A 210 -34.78 -29.65 -8.54
CA ASP A 210 -34.53 -28.26 -8.89
C ASP A 210 -33.66 -27.56 -7.83
N LEU A 211 -33.93 -27.79 -6.55
CA LEU A 211 -33.10 -27.29 -5.45
C LEU A 211 -31.71 -27.90 -5.46
N GLN A 212 -31.59 -29.21 -5.71
CA GLN A 212 -30.29 -29.88 -5.82
C GLN A 212 -29.47 -29.31 -6.99
N LYS A 213 -30.11 -28.99 -8.12
CA LYS A 213 -29.46 -28.32 -9.25
C LYS A 213 -29.00 -26.92 -8.85
N LYS A 214 -29.87 -26.09 -8.28
CA LYS A 214 -29.52 -24.74 -7.79
C LYS A 214 -28.37 -24.77 -6.78
N PHE A 215 -28.32 -25.76 -5.90
CA PHE A 215 -27.22 -25.94 -4.95
C PHE A 215 -25.89 -26.23 -5.64
N LYS A 216 -25.88 -27.11 -6.66
CA LYS A 216 -24.69 -27.39 -7.46
C LYS A 216 -24.22 -26.15 -8.23
N ASP A 217 -25.14 -25.44 -8.85
CA ASP A 217 -24.84 -24.21 -9.60
C ASP A 217 -24.25 -23.13 -8.68
N LYS A 218 -24.87 -22.89 -7.51
CA LYS A 218 -24.35 -21.98 -6.46
C LYS A 218 -22.99 -22.41 -5.94
N SER A 219 -22.78 -23.70 -5.70
CA SER A 219 -21.49 -24.23 -5.24
C SER A 219 -20.40 -24.02 -6.29
N GLN A 220 -20.72 -24.14 -7.57
CA GLN A 220 -19.78 -23.88 -8.66
C GLN A 220 -19.50 -22.38 -8.79
N GLU A 221 -20.52 -21.52 -8.74
CA GLU A 221 -20.38 -20.05 -8.73
C GLU A 221 -19.46 -19.58 -7.60
N VAL A 222 -19.62 -20.13 -6.39
CA VAL A 222 -18.75 -19.84 -5.24
C VAL A 222 -17.30 -20.29 -5.51
N LYS A 223 -17.11 -21.44 -6.17
CA LYS A 223 -15.77 -21.92 -6.52
C LYS A 223 -15.09 -21.00 -7.54
N ASP A 224 -15.81 -20.61 -8.59
CA ASP A 224 -15.29 -19.76 -9.67
C ASP A 224 -15.00 -18.33 -9.17
N THR A 225 -15.88 -17.77 -8.35
CA THR A 225 -15.66 -16.45 -7.74
C THR A 225 -14.49 -16.45 -6.78
N LYS A 226 -14.31 -17.51 -5.98
CA LYS A 226 -13.14 -17.67 -5.11
C LYS A 226 -11.84 -17.72 -5.91
N GLU A 227 -11.79 -18.49 -6.99
CA GLU A 227 -10.61 -18.55 -7.87
C GLU A 227 -10.31 -17.20 -8.54
N CYS A 228 -11.34 -16.52 -9.04
CA CYS A 228 -11.22 -15.17 -9.62
C CYS A 228 -10.67 -14.16 -8.60
N VAL A 229 -11.16 -14.18 -7.35
CA VAL A 229 -10.65 -13.33 -6.27
C VAL A 229 -9.20 -13.66 -5.95
N GLN A 230 -8.85 -14.95 -5.81
CA GLN A 230 -7.47 -15.38 -5.54
C GLN A 230 -6.50 -14.95 -6.64
N ASN A 231 -6.89 -15.07 -7.92
CA ASN A 231 -6.07 -14.62 -9.03
C ASN A 231 -5.84 -13.10 -9.02
N LYS A 232 -6.88 -12.31 -8.68
CA LYS A 232 -6.76 -10.85 -8.54
C LYS A 232 -5.91 -10.46 -7.33
N GLU A 233 -6.05 -11.16 -6.21
CA GLU A 233 -5.22 -10.96 -5.02
C GLU A 233 -3.74 -11.24 -5.32
N GLU A 234 -3.44 -12.29 -6.07
CA GLU A 234 -2.07 -12.60 -6.48
C GLU A 234 -1.51 -11.58 -7.47
N GLN A 235 -2.32 -11.11 -8.43
CA GLN A 235 -1.94 -9.99 -9.30
C GLN A 235 -1.66 -8.72 -8.49
N ASN A 236 -2.51 -8.38 -7.53
CA ASN A 236 -2.31 -7.22 -6.65
C ASN A 236 -1.04 -7.38 -5.81
N ARG A 237 -0.77 -8.59 -5.28
CA ARG A 237 0.46 -8.91 -4.54
C ARG A 237 1.70 -8.64 -5.39
N LEU A 238 1.70 -9.07 -6.65
CA LEU A 238 2.81 -8.84 -7.59
C LEU A 238 2.99 -7.35 -7.91
N VAL A 239 1.90 -6.61 -8.12
CA VAL A 239 1.95 -5.16 -8.39
C VAL A 239 2.50 -4.40 -7.18
N ILE A 240 2.05 -4.73 -5.97
CA ILE A 240 2.55 -4.13 -4.73
C ILE A 240 4.05 -4.37 -4.60
N LYS A 241 4.51 -5.61 -4.78
CA LYS A 241 5.93 -5.95 -4.72
C LYS A 241 6.77 -5.13 -5.71
N ASN A 242 6.31 -4.99 -6.95
CA ASN A 242 7.02 -4.17 -7.95
C ASN A 242 7.08 -2.69 -7.56
N LEU A 243 5.98 -2.13 -7.02
CA LEU A 243 5.95 -0.74 -6.55
C LEU A 243 6.85 -0.51 -5.34
N GLU A 244 6.93 -1.48 -4.42
CA GLU A 244 7.85 -1.45 -3.28
C GLU A 244 9.31 -1.43 -3.77
N GLU A 245 9.68 -2.31 -4.70
CA GLU A 245 11.02 -2.35 -5.30
C GLU A 245 11.38 -1.04 -6.01
N GLU A 246 10.47 -0.43 -6.78
CA GLU A 246 10.70 0.88 -7.41
C GLU A 246 10.82 2.00 -6.37
N ASN A 247 10.02 1.96 -5.31
CA ASN A 247 10.11 2.93 -4.22
C ASN A 247 11.44 2.83 -3.47
N GLU A 248 11.95 1.62 -3.23
CA GLU A 248 13.29 1.40 -2.66
C GLU A 248 14.38 1.98 -3.57
N LYS A 249 14.31 1.74 -4.88
CA LYS A 249 15.26 2.30 -5.86
C LYS A 249 15.22 3.83 -5.88
N LEU A 250 14.03 4.44 -5.86
CA LEU A 250 13.87 5.89 -5.81
C LEU A 250 14.38 6.46 -4.49
N SER A 251 14.10 5.79 -3.37
CA SER A 251 14.59 6.19 -2.05
C SER A 251 16.12 6.17 -1.99
N ALA A 252 16.77 5.13 -2.53
CA ALA A 252 18.22 5.06 -2.65
C ALA A 252 18.78 6.22 -3.49
N ARG A 253 18.18 6.51 -4.66
CA ARG A 253 18.57 7.66 -5.50
C ARG A 253 18.40 9.00 -4.78
N CYS A 254 17.32 9.18 -4.02
CA CYS A 254 17.13 10.38 -3.22
C CYS A 254 18.21 10.54 -2.14
N ALA A 255 18.60 9.44 -1.48
CA ALA A 255 19.68 9.45 -0.49
C ALA A 255 21.03 9.81 -1.14
N ASP A 256 21.33 9.27 -2.32
CA ASP A 256 22.56 9.60 -3.07
C ASP A 256 22.60 11.08 -3.48
N LEU A 257 21.51 11.60 -4.04
CA LEU A 257 21.41 13.01 -4.42
C LEU A 257 21.53 13.95 -3.22
N LEU A 258 20.96 13.58 -2.06
CA LEU A 258 21.12 14.33 -0.82
C LEU A 258 22.59 14.34 -0.36
N ASN A 259 23.28 13.21 -0.46
CA ASN A 259 24.70 13.13 -0.13
C ASN A 259 25.55 14.01 -1.06
N ASP A 260 25.27 14.03 -2.35
CA ASP A 260 26.00 14.86 -3.32
C ASP A 260 25.71 16.35 -3.13
N LEU A 261 24.47 16.73 -2.83
CA LEU A 261 24.14 18.11 -2.45
C LEU A 261 24.90 18.56 -1.20
N GLU A 262 25.03 17.68 -0.20
CA GLU A 262 25.78 17.99 1.01
C GLU A 262 27.28 18.14 0.76
N LYS A 263 27.87 17.35 -0.14
CA LYS A 263 29.27 17.53 -0.58
C LYS A 263 29.45 18.88 -1.28
N LEU A 264 28.58 19.20 -2.24
CA LEU A 264 28.64 20.48 -2.96
C LEU A 264 28.48 21.68 -2.03
N ARG A 265 27.61 21.61 -1.01
CA ARG A 265 27.50 22.65 0.01
C ARG A 265 28.78 22.85 0.82
N LYS A 266 29.47 21.76 1.17
CA LYS A 266 30.75 21.84 1.88
C LYS A 266 31.84 22.48 1.01
N GLU A 267 31.89 22.14 -0.27
CA GLU A 267 32.78 22.75 -1.25
C GLU A 267 32.47 24.23 -1.46
N GLU A 268 31.19 24.60 -1.61
CA GLU A 268 30.78 26.00 -1.74
C GLU A 268 31.18 26.83 -0.51
N ALA A 269 31.00 26.27 0.70
CA ALA A 269 31.43 26.91 1.94
C ALA A 269 32.96 27.02 2.05
N HIS A 270 33.72 26.10 1.46
CA HIS A 270 35.17 26.19 1.33
C HIS A 270 35.56 27.35 0.42
N TRP A 271 35.07 27.36 -0.82
CA TRP A 271 35.37 28.41 -1.80
C TRP A 271 34.93 29.80 -1.35
N ARG A 272 33.80 29.93 -0.64
CA ARG A 272 33.38 31.19 -0.02
C ARG A 272 34.43 31.72 0.96
N ARG A 273 34.99 30.86 1.83
CA ARG A 273 36.03 31.26 2.78
C ARG A 273 37.32 31.69 2.08
N GLU A 274 37.74 30.95 1.06
CA GLU A 274 38.93 31.31 0.28
C GLU A 274 38.74 32.63 -0.46
N LYS A 275 37.56 32.85 -1.07
CA LYS A 275 37.21 34.13 -1.69
C LYS A 275 37.33 35.28 -0.70
N TYR A 276 36.73 35.17 0.50
CA TYR A 276 36.86 36.21 1.52
C TYR A 276 38.31 36.47 1.94
N SER A 277 39.13 35.42 2.06
CA SER A 277 40.56 35.54 2.38
C SER A 277 41.34 36.27 1.29
N ILE A 278 41.08 35.95 0.02
CA ILE A 278 41.72 36.62 -1.13
C ILE A 278 41.25 38.07 -1.22
N ASP A 279 39.95 38.35 -1.10
CA ASP A 279 39.39 39.71 -1.13
C ASP A 279 40.02 40.59 -0.02
N ALA A 280 40.23 40.04 1.18
CA ALA A 280 40.93 40.73 2.26
C ALA A 280 42.40 41.05 1.91
N LYS A 281 43.11 40.12 1.25
CA LYS A 281 44.49 40.35 0.77
C LYS A 281 44.53 41.41 -0.32
N ILE A 282 43.60 41.38 -1.27
CA ILE A 282 43.49 42.39 -2.35
C ILE A 282 43.31 43.76 -1.72
N LYS A 283 42.36 43.91 -0.77
CA LYS A 283 42.13 45.17 -0.09
C LYS A 283 43.36 45.69 0.65
N ALA A 284 44.10 44.81 1.33
CA ALA A 284 45.35 45.19 1.99
C ALA A 284 46.43 45.67 1.00
N PHE A 285 46.52 45.04 -0.19
CA PHE A 285 47.43 45.50 -1.24
C PHE A 285 46.97 46.82 -1.87
N GLU A 286 45.67 47.02 -2.08
CA GLU A 286 45.10 48.29 -2.55
C GLU A 286 45.44 49.43 -1.57
N ASP A 287 45.22 49.22 -0.27
CA ASP A 287 45.56 50.18 0.78
C ASP A 287 47.07 50.49 0.80
N SER A 288 47.92 49.46 0.67
CA SER A 288 49.38 49.62 0.60
C SER A 288 49.82 50.41 -0.63
N LEU A 289 49.18 50.17 -1.79
CA LEU A 289 49.46 50.88 -3.04
C LEU A 289 49.04 52.35 -2.93
N ILE A 290 47.90 52.64 -2.32
CA ILE A 290 47.46 54.02 -2.03
C ILE A 290 48.49 54.73 -1.14
N GLU A 291 48.97 54.07 -0.09
CA GLU A 291 49.96 54.67 0.81
C GLU A 291 51.30 54.92 0.11
N ALA A 292 51.81 53.94 -0.63
CA ALA A 292 53.03 54.10 -1.43
C ALA A 292 52.91 55.25 -2.46
N LYS A 293 51.73 55.44 -3.07
CA LYS A 293 51.48 56.59 -3.96
C LYS A 293 51.59 57.92 -3.23
N LYS A 294 51.05 58.04 -2.01
CA LYS A 294 51.19 59.25 -1.20
C LYS A 294 52.65 59.52 -0.83
N GLU A 295 53.41 58.48 -0.46
CA GLU A 295 54.85 58.61 -0.19
C GLU A 295 55.63 59.08 -1.41
N ILE A 296 55.30 58.56 -2.60
CA ILE A 296 55.87 59.03 -3.87
C ILE A 296 55.54 60.51 -4.08
N GLU A 297 54.29 60.93 -3.93
CA GLU A 297 53.89 62.33 -4.07
C GLU A 297 54.63 63.25 -3.09
N VAL A 298 54.77 62.83 -1.82
CA VAL A 298 55.57 63.54 -0.81
C VAL A 298 57.03 63.62 -1.23
N SER A 299 57.64 62.53 -1.68
CA SER A 299 59.04 62.52 -2.13
C SER A 299 59.27 63.37 -3.38
N GLN A 300 58.32 63.37 -4.33
CA GLN A 300 58.33 64.22 -5.52
C GLN A 300 58.22 65.70 -5.15
N SER A 301 57.36 66.05 -4.20
CA SER A 301 57.28 67.43 -3.69
C SER A 301 58.59 67.89 -3.05
N LYS A 302 59.26 67.01 -2.27
CA LYS A 302 60.59 67.26 -1.70
C LYS A 302 61.66 67.42 -2.78
N TYR A 303 61.66 66.55 -3.79
CA TYR A 303 62.56 66.64 -4.94
C TYR A 303 62.40 67.95 -5.69
N ASN A 304 61.16 68.36 -5.99
CA ASN A 304 60.86 69.63 -6.65
C ASN A 304 61.33 70.83 -5.82
N ALA A 305 61.13 70.81 -4.50
CA ALA A 305 61.61 71.86 -3.60
C ALA A 305 63.15 71.95 -3.60
N LEU A 306 63.85 70.82 -3.52
CA LEU A 306 65.32 70.78 -3.62
C LEU A 306 65.83 71.22 -4.99
N SER A 307 65.15 70.84 -6.06
CA SER A 307 65.47 71.28 -7.42
C SER A 307 65.34 72.81 -7.57
N LEU A 308 64.28 73.40 -6.99
CA LEU A 308 64.12 74.85 -6.95
C LEU A 308 65.23 75.52 -6.13
N GLN A 309 65.59 74.97 -4.96
CA GLN A 309 66.71 75.47 -4.16
C GLN A 309 68.04 75.41 -4.93
N LEU A 310 68.30 74.30 -5.62
CA LEU A 310 69.50 74.12 -6.43
C LEU A 310 69.55 75.14 -7.58
N ASN A 311 68.45 75.36 -8.27
CA ASN A 311 68.36 76.36 -9.34
C ASN A 311 68.62 77.78 -8.79
N ASN A 312 68.03 78.13 -7.65
CA ASN A 312 68.30 79.40 -6.98
C ASN A 312 69.78 79.56 -6.59
N LYS A 313 70.43 78.47 -6.13
CA LYS A 313 71.87 78.50 -5.83
C LYS A 313 72.73 78.61 -7.09
N GLN A 314 72.31 77.98 -8.18
CA GLN A 314 72.97 78.10 -9.47
C GLN A 314 72.89 79.55 -10.01
N THR A 315 71.74 80.21 -9.92
CA THR A 315 71.59 81.61 -10.34
C THR A 315 72.36 82.56 -9.44
N GLU A 316 72.37 82.33 -8.11
CA GLU A 316 73.19 83.09 -7.16
C GLU A 316 74.69 82.94 -7.47
N LEU A 317 75.15 81.71 -7.80
CA LEU A 317 76.53 81.45 -8.18
C LEU A 317 76.91 82.18 -9.48
N ILE A 318 76.05 82.12 -10.51
CA ILE A 318 76.26 82.86 -11.78
C ILE A 318 76.37 84.36 -11.50
N GLN A 319 75.52 84.92 -10.64
CA GLN A 319 75.61 86.33 -10.25
C GLN A 319 76.94 86.64 -9.55
N LYS A 320 77.40 85.78 -8.64
CA LYS A 320 78.70 85.94 -7.98
C LYS A 320 79.87 85.85 -8.95
N ASP A 321 79.82 84.95 -9.93
CA ASP A 321 80.84 84.87 -10.98
C ASP A 321 80.87 86.14 -11.85
N MET A 322 79.71 86.74 -12.15
CA MET A 322 79.63 88.03 -12.81
C MET A 322 80.26 89.15 -11.97
N ASP A 323 79.93 89.23 -10.68
CA ASP A 323 80.51 90.19 -9.74
C ASP A 323 82.03 90.03 -9.62
N ILE A 324 82.54 88.79 -9.49
CA ILE A 324 83.98 88.49 -9.46
C ILE A 324 84.65 88.93 -10.76
N THR A 325 84.01 88.69 -11.90
CA THR A 325 84.54 89.10 -13.20
C THR A 325 84.61 90.62 -13.32
N LEU A 326 83.61 91.34 -12.78
CA LEU A 326 83.62 92.80 -12.70
C LEU A 326 84.76 93.31 -11.80
N VAL A 327 84.86 92.80 -10.57
CA VAL A 327 85.94 93.19 -9.63
C VAL A 327 87.32 92.88 -10.22
N ARG A 328 87.49 91.76 -10.93
CA ARG A 328 88.75 91.47 -11.65
C ARG A 328 89.09 92.51 -12.71
N LYS A 329 88.10 93.04 -13.44
CA LYS A 329 88.30 94.14 -14.40
C LYS A 329 88.67 95.43 -13.69
N GLU A 330 87.95 95.81 -12.64
CA GLU A 330 88.26 97.00 -11.84
C GLU A 330 89.67 96.92 -11.23
N LEU A 331 90.07 95.75 -10.74
CA LEU A 331 91.44 95.50 -10.25
C LEU A 331 92.48 95.63 -11.37
N GLN A 332 92.18 95.12 -12.57
CA GLN A 332 93.05 95.26 -13.73
C GLN A 332 93.20 96.74 -14.16
N GLU A 333 92.11 97.51 -14.13
CA GLU A 333 92.10 98.94 -14.39
C GLU A 333 92.92 99.71 -13.34
N LEU A 334 92.72 99.41 -12.05
CA LEU A 334 93.53 99.96 -10.96
C LEU A 334 95.02 99.64 -11.13
N GLN A 335 95.36 98.40 -11.51
CA GLN A 335 96.73 98.02 -11.76
C GLN A 335 97.34 98.80 -12.94
N ASN A 336 96.55 99.04 -14.00
CA ASN A 336 96.98 99.84 -15.15
C ASN A 336 97.18 101.31 -14.76
N LEU A 337 96.25 101.89 -14.00
CA LEU A 337 96.38 103.24 -13.44
C LEU A 337 97.60 103.36 -12.53
N TYR A 338 97.86 102.37 -11.68
CA TYR A 338 99.05 102.32 -10.84
C TYR A 338 100.34 102.29 -11.67
N LYS A 339 100.40 101.48 -12.73
CA LYS A 339 101.54 101.47 -13.68
C LYS A 339 101.72 102.82 -14.38
N GLN A 340 100.65 103.48 -14.80
CA GLN A 340 100.75 104.82 -15.38
C GLN A 340 101.27 105.83 -14.36
N ASN A 341 100.76 105.78 -13.12
CA ASN A 341 101.20 106.67 -12.05
C ASN A 341 102.68 106.43 -11.68
N SER A 342 103.14 105.18 -11.67
CA SER A 342 104.57 104.89 -11.44
C SER A 342 105.45 105.40 -12.58
N VAL A 343 105.00 105.33 -13.84
CA VAL A 343 105.68 105.96 -14.98
C VAL A 343 105.72 107.47 -14.83
N HIS A 344 104.61 108.12 -14.46
CA HIS A 344 104.60 109.56 -14.18
C HIS A 344 105.51 109.94 -13.01
N THR A 345 105.57 109.13 -11.96
CA THR A 345 106.49 109.31 -10.82
C THR A 345 107.94 109.17 -11.27
N ALA A 346 108.25 108.21 -12.14
CA ALA A 346 109.58 108.05 -12.72
C ALA A 346 109.96 109.23 -13.63
N GLN A 347 109.04 109.71 -14.47
CA GLN A 347 109.23 110.92 -15.28
C GLN A 347 109.48 112.16 -14.40
N GLN A 348 108.75 112.31 -13.29
CA GLN A 348 109.01 113.37 -12.31
C GLN A 348 110.39 113.24 -11.67
N ALA A 349 110.83 112.03 -11.31
CA ALA A 349 112.16 111.80 -10.77
C ALA A 349 113.27 112.15 -11.78
N GLU A 350 113.07 111.82 -13.05
CA GLU A 350 114.00 112.14 -14.13
C GLU A 350 114.10 113.65 -14.38
N LEU A 351 112.97 114.37 -14.31
CA LEU A 351 112.94 115.84 -14.36
C LEU A 351 113.70 116.46 -13.18
N ILE A 352 113.53 115.92 -11.97
CA ILE A 352 114.29 116.36 -10.78
C ILE A 352 115.79 116.12 -10.98
N GLN A 353 116.18 114.99 -11.56
CA GLN A 353 117.58 114.67 -11.83
C GLN A 353 118.17 115.61 -12.88
N GLN A 354 117.44 115.92 -13.95
CA GLN A 354 117.86 116.93 -14.95
C GLN A 354 118.04 118.31 -14.31
N LEU A 355 117.13 118.73 -13.43
CA LEU A 355 117.25 119.97 -12.68
C LEU A 355 118.49 119.96 -11.75
N GLN A 356 118.81 118.83 -11.12
CA GLN A 356 120.01 118.68 -10.28
C GLN A 356 121.31 118.74 -11.10
N VAL A 357 121.38 118.08 -12.25
CA VAL A 357 122.56 118.11 -13.14
C VAL A 357 122.80 119.52 -13.66
N LEU A 358 121.76 120.21 -14.13
CA LEU A 358 121.86 121.60 -14.59
C LEU A 358 122.38 122.52 -13.46
N ASN A 359 121.90 122.32 -12.23
CA ASN A 359 122.35 123.09 -11.07
C ASN A 359 123.83 122.79 -10.76
N MET A 360 124.27 121.55 -10.92
CA MET A 360 125.65 121.15 -10.69
C MET A 360 126.62 121.64 -11.78
N ASP A 361 126.21 121.64 -13.04
CA ASP A 361 126.97 122.26 -14.13
C ASP A 361 127.09 123.78 -13.96
N THR A 362 126.01 124.43 -13.49
CA THR A 362 126.03 125.86 -13.14
C THR A 362 127.07 126.15 -12.05
N GLN A 363 127.11 125.33 -10.99
CA GLN A 363 128.12 125.44 -9.92
C GLN A 363 129.55 125.16 -10.41
N LYS A 364 129.72 124.26 -11.38
CA LYS A 364 131.03 123.91 -11.95
C LYS A 364 131.59 125.01 -12.85
N VAL A 365 130.75 125.68 -13.63
CA VAL A 365 131.13 126.87 -14.41
C VAL A 365 131.58 128.01 -13.51
N LEU A 366 130.87 128.24 -12.40
CA LEU A 366 131.26 129.22 -11.38
C LEU A 366 132.65 128.89 -10.81
N ARG A 367 132.90 127.62 -10.46
CA ARG A 367 134.19 127.17 -9.90
C ARG A 367 135.35 127.26 -10.91
N ASN A 368 135.09 126.96 -12.19
CA ASN A 368 136.09 127.11 -13.25
C ASN A 368 136.43 128.59 -13.52
N GLN A 369 135.47 129.52 -13.36
CA GLN A 369 135.76 130.95 -13.40
C GLN A 369 136.61 131.40 -12.20
N GLU A 370 136.36 130.88 -11.00
CA GLU A 370 137.19 131.12 -9.83
C GLU A 370 138.64 130.61 -10.03
N ASP A 371 138.82 129.44 -10.63
CA ASP A 371 140.15 128.86 -10.89
C ASP A 371 140.97 129.62 -11.95
N VAL A 372 140.32 130.19 -12.98
CA VAL A 372 140.99 131.06 -13.98
C VAL A 372 141.46 132.36 -13.34
N HIS A 373 140.64 132.99 -12.49
CA HIS A 373 141.03 134.19 -11.75
C HIS A 373 142.13 133.92 -10.71
N THR A 374 142.20 132.71 -10.16
CA THR A 374 143.22 132.31 -9.19
C THR A 374 144.56 132.00 -9.88
N ALA A 375 144.54 131.39 -11.07
CA ALA A 375 145.74 131.15 -11.88
C ALA A 375 146.37 132.44 -12.44
N GLU A 376 145.55 133.42 -12.82
CA GLU A 376 146.03 134.75 -13.23
C GLU A 376 146.66 135.53 -12.05
N SER A 377 146.14 135.37 -10.82
CA SER A 377 146.69 136.02 -9.61
C SER A 377 148.04 135.46 -9.14
N ILE A 378 148.35 134.18 -9.40
CA ILE A 378 149.60 133.53 -8.94
C ILE A 378 150.80 133.82 -9.89
N SER A 379 150.54 134.13 -11.16
CA SER A 379 151.59 134.48 -12.14
C SER A 379 152.18 135.87 -11.90
N TYR A 380 151.36 136.86 -11.55
CA TYR A 380 151.83 138.22 -11.22
C TYR A 380 152.57 138.31 -9.87
N GLN A 381 152.51 137.28 -9.02
CA GLN A 381 153.17 137.26 -7.71
C GLN A 381 154.62 136.70 -7.72
N LYS A 382 155.12 136.18 -8.85
CA LYS A 382 156.50 135.65 -8.98
C LYS A 382 157.50 136.57 -9.69
N VAL A 383 157.08 137.73 -10.19
CA VAL A 383 157.95 138.73 -10.86
C VAL A 383 158.64 139.70 -9.88
N CYS A 384 158.37 139.65 -8.57
CA CYS A 384 158.91 140.64 -7.60
C CYS A 384 159.75 140.08 -6.42
N PHE A 385 160.24 138.83 -6.44
CA PHE A 385 161.01 138.30 -5.29
C PHE A 385 162.40 137.70 -5.57
N TYR A 386 162.99 137.92 -6.75
CA TYR A 386 164.44 137.73 -6.95
C TYR A 386 165.06 138.94 -7.67
N SER A 387 165.09 140.06 -6.96
CA SER A 387 166.04 141.18 -7.18
C SER A 387 166.77 141.56 -5.89
N VAL A 388 167.06 140.59 -5.01
CA VAL A 388 168.05 140.64 -3.89
C VAL A 388 168.39 139.17 -3.52
N ILE A 389 169.20 138.41 -4.25
CA ILE A 389 170.65 138.52 -4.48
C ILE A 389 170.93 138.17 -5.95
N LYS A 390 171.26 139.21 -6.72
CA LYS A 390 171.81 139.26 -8.08
C LYS A 390 171.17 138.38 -9.18
N MET A 391 170.34 139.10 -9.93
CA MET A 391 169.76 138.85 -11.25
C MET A 391 168.71 137.76 -11.33
#